data_AF-A0A7W1A6M9-F1
#
_entry.id   AF-A0A7W1A6M9-F1
#
_cell.length_a   1.000
_cell.length_b   1.000
_cell.length_c   1.000
_cell.angle_alpha   90.00
_cell.angle_beta   90.00
_cell.angle_gamma   90.00
#
_symmetry.space_group_name_H-M   'P 1'
#
loop_
_entity.id
_entity.type
_entity.pdbx_description
1 polymer ?
#
loop_
_entity_poly.entity_id
_entity_poly.type
_entity_poly.pdbx_seq_one_letter_code
_entity_poly.pdbx_strand_id
1 'polypeptide(L)'
;MLCEPDVKTTQASQLLHGHIAEIVERQGLWLKVQSADAYQGWLHQGYVVTVPDPVPAPADTGWDDPRPLSLGCTVRDARGATRKLPLGALITAGEERSSGLAMSLEERRHSFPRNADSITTSAMTYFEGTSYEWGGLTPWGCDCSGLVQSSFRLHGVGLPRDAWMQAGTGEPVEGMTDL
;
A
#
# COMPACT_ATOMS: atom_id res chain seq x y z
N MET A 1 7.22 5.86 5.46
CA MET A 1 7.50 5.57 6.88
C MET A 1 8.99 5.48 7.05
N LEU A 2 9.52 6.12 8.09
CA LEU A 2 10.95 6.24 8.38
C LEU A 2 11.34 5.37 9.58
N CYS A 3 12.60 4.94 9.64
CA CYS A 3 13.12 4.18 10.79
C CYS A 3 13.11 4.98 12.09
N GLU A 4 13.30 6.30 12.00
CA GLU A 4 13.41 7.23 13.12
C GLU A 4 12.58 8.50 12.85
N PRO A 5 12.27 9.32 13.87
CA PRO A 5 11.59 10.61 13.71
C PRO A 5 12.55 11.70 13.21
N ASP A 6 13.27 11.41 12.13
CA ASP A 6 14.20 12.32 11.45
C ASP A 6 14.12 12.10 9.93
N VAL A 7 13.98 13.19 9.18
CA VAL A 7 13.94 13.16 7.70
C VAL A 7 15.22 12.60 7.07
N LYS A 8 16.34 12.60 7.79
CA LYS A 8 17.63 12.08 7.30
C LYS A 8 17.79 10.57 7.44
N THR A 9 16.88 9.91 8.17
CA THR A 9 16.97 8.47 8.39
C THR A 9 16.50 7.68 7.17
N THR A 10 16.75 6.38 7.18
CA THR A 10 16.36 5.49 6.08
C THR A 10 14.84 5.29 6.04
N GLN A 11 14.30 5.15 4.83
CA GLN A 11 12.93 4.70 4.63
C GLN A 11 12.80 3.26 5.13
N ALA A 12 11.80 3.00 5.98
CA ALA A 12 11.50 1.66 6.48
C ALA A 12 10.46 0.95 5.58
N SER A 13 9.45 1.68 5.14
CA SER A 13 8.35 1.21 4.27
C SER A 13 7.53 2.41 3.80
N GLN A 14 6.47 2.21 3.03
CA GLN A 14 5.52 3.25 2.60
C GLN A 14 4.13 3.00 3.19
N LEU A 15 3.38 4.08 3.43
CA LEU A 15 1.95 4.05 3.71
C LEU A 15 1.27 4.90 2.63
N LEU A 16 0.28 4.35 1.93
CA LEU A 16 -0.27 5.01 0.74
C LEU A 16 -1.43 5.95 1.11
N HIS A 17 -1.71 6.89 0.21
CA HIS A 17 -2.85 7.79 0.34
C HIS A 17 -4.16 7.01 0.54
N GLY A 18 -4.93 7.40 1.55
CA GLY A 18 -6.16 6.74 1.94
C GLY A 18 -6.00 5.49 2.81
N HIS A 19 -4.79 4.95 2.98
CA HIS A 19 -4.56 3.87 3.94
C HIS A 19 -4.67 4.38 5.39
N ILE A 20 -5.13 3.50 6.27
CA ILE A 20 -5.31 3.80 7.69
C ILE A 20 -4.20 3.10 8.48
N ALA A 21 -3.66 3.79 9.47
CA ALA A 21 -2.68 3.25 10.41
C ALA A 21 -3.01 3.76 11.82
N GLU A 22 -2.68 2.97 12.83
CA GLU A 22 -2.84 3.33 14.24
C GLU A 22 -1.65 4.16 14.70
N ILE A 23 -1.88 5.22 15.49
CA ILE A 23 -0.80 5.98 16.11
C ILE A 23 -0.41 5.28 17.41
N VAL A 24 0.81 4.73 17.46
CA VAL A 24 1.33 4.03 18.65
C VAL A 24 2.17 4.94 19.54
N GLU A 25 2.77 6.00 18.97
CA GLU A 25 3.62 6.93 19.72
C GLU A 25 3.62 8.32 19.08
N ARG A 26 3.79 9.36 19.89
CA ARG A 26 3.92 10.76 19.43
C ARG A 26 5.19 11.38 19.97
N GLN A 27 5.99 11.97 19.08
CA GLN A 27 7.21 12.70 19.42
C GLN A 27 7.29 14.02 18.65
N GLY A 28 6.82 15.10 19.29
CA GLY A 28 6.76 16.41 18.64
C GLY A 28 5.86 16.38 17.40
N LEU A 29 6.42 16.69 16.23
CA LEU A 29 5.72 16.66 14.94
C LEU A 29 5.71 15.26 14.29
N TRP A 30 6.31 14.26 14.94
CA TRP A 30 6.43 12.91 14.43
C TRP A 30 5.47 11.96 15.11
N LEU A 31 4.94 11.04 14.32
CA LEU A 31 4.00 10.02 14.74
C LEU A 31 4.60 8.67 14.39
N LYS A 32 4.80 7.81 15.38
CA LYS A 32 5.06 6.41 15.12
C LYS A 32 3.71 5.75 14.86
N VAL A 33 3.59 5.10 13.72
CA VAL A 33 2.36 4.45 13.29
C VAL A 33 2.55 2.96 13.11
N GLN A 34 1.47 2.20 13.23
CA GLN A 34 1.39 0.78 12.89
C GLN A 34 0.38 0.58 11.76
N SER A 35 0.83 0.03 10.64
CA SER A 35 -0.02 -0.34 9.50
C SER A 35 -0.75 -1.67 9.74
N ALA A 36 -1.65 -2.01 8.82
CA ALA A 36 -2.49 -3.20 8.93
C ALA A 36 -1.70 -4.53 8.91
N ASP A 37 -0.51 -4.54 8.32
CA ASP A 37 0.44 -5.65 8.32
C ASP A 37 1.31 -5.70 9.61
N ALA A 38 0.89 -4.97 10.65
CA ALA A 38 1.59 -4.77 11.92
C ALA A 38 2.97 -4.10 11.81
N TYR A 39 3.35 -3.61 10.62
CA TYR A 39 4.63 -2.94 10.43
C TYR A 39 4.61 -1.54 11.06
N GLN A 40 5.72 -1.14 11.68
CA GLN A 40 5.82 0.16 12.36
C GLN A 40 6.83 1.07 11.68
N GLY A 41 6.58 2.37 11.74
CA GLY A 41 7.55 3.38 11.36
C GLY A 41 7.06 4.79 11.64
N TRP A 42 7.94 5.76 11.40
CA TRP A 42 7.67 7.16 11.69
C TRP A 42 7.14 7.90 10.47
N LEU A 43 6.16 8.76 10.69
CA LEU A 43 5.61 9.71 9.73
C LEU A 43 5.58 11.11 10.35
N HIS A 44 5.87 12.12 9.54
CA HIS A 44 5.65 13.50 9.97
C HIS A 44 4.15 13.81 9.89
N GLN A 45 3.60 14.46 10.93
CA GLN A 45 2.17 14.70 11.07
C GLN A 45 1.54 15.48 9.89
N GLY A 46 2.35 16.25 9.16
CA GLY A 46 1.90 16.98 7.97
C GLY A 46 1.51 16.11 6.77
N TYR A 47 1.80 14.81 6.80
CA TYR A 47 1.42 13.85 5.75
C TYR A 47 0.18 13.03 6.10
N VAL A 48 -0.39 13.21 7.29
CA VAL A 48 -1.54 12.43 7.74
C VAL A 48 -2.69 13.35 8.14
N VAL A 49 -3.90 12.80 8.08
CA VAL A 49 -5.07 13.40 8.71
C VAL A 49 -5.48 12.49 9.86
N THR A 50 -5.57 13.03 11.07
CA THR A 50 -6.11 12.28 12.21
C THR A 50 -7.63 12.24 12.09
N VAL A 51 -8.19 11.04 12.01
CA VAL A 51 -9.64 10.84 12.05
C VAL A 51 -10.10 10.70 13.50
N PRO A 52 -11.23 11.33 13.88
CA PRO A 52 -11.78 11.21 15.23
C PRO A 52 -12.31 9.79 15.47
N ASP A 53 -12.29 9.36 16.73
CA ASP A 53 -12.78 8.04 17.12
C ASP A 53 -14.28 7.85 16.85
N PRO A 54 -14.71 6.64 16.44
CA PRO A 54 -13.88 5.44 16.25
C PRO A 54 -13.16 5.44 14.88
N VAL A 55 -11.84 5.21 14.90
CA VAL A 55 -11.07 4.96 13.68
C VAL A 55 -11.41 3.56 13.15
N PRO A 56 -11.81 3.40 11.88
CA PRO A 56 -11.96 2.07 11.29
C PRO A 56 -10.64 1.30 11.43
N ALA A 57 -10.71 0.03 11.86
CA ALA A 57 -9.51 -0.79 11.99
C ALA A 57 -8.75 -0.82 10.65
N PRO A 58 -7.41 -0.73 10.65
CA PRO A 58 -6.61 -0.88 9.44
C PRO A 58 -6.97 -2.19 8.73
N ALA A 59 -7.54 -2.09 7.53
CA ALA A 59 -7.83 -3.27 6.73
C ALA A 59 -6.53 -3.80 6.12
N ASP A 60 -6.21 -5.07 6.42
CA ASP A 60 -4.97 -5.77 6.00
C ASP A 60 -4.59 -5.42 4.55
N THR A 61 -5.47 -5.73 3.61
CA THR A 61 -5.27 -5.46 2.18
C THR A 61 -6.06 -4.27 1.65
N GLY A 62 -7.08 -3.81 2.40
CA GLY A 62 -8.09 -2.88 1.90
C GLY A 62 -8.98 -3.49 0.79
N TRP A 63 -8.97 -4.81 0.62
CA TRP A 63 -9.71 -5.55 -0.43
C TRP A 63 -11.24 -5.45 -0.33
N ASP A 64 -11.76 -5.04 0.81
CA ASP A 64 -13.20 -4.76 0.99
C ASP A 64 -13.47 -3.27 1.22
N ASP A 65 -12.47 -2.41 1.06
CA ASP A 65 -12.66 -0.97 1.10
C ASP A 65 -13.54 -0.53 -0.09
N PRO A 66 -14.64 0.19 0.16
CA PRO A 66 -15.55 0.64 -0.91
C PRO A 66 -14.98 1.78 -1.74
N ARG A 67 -13.92 2.45 -1.29
CA ARG A 67 -13.30 3.57 -2.01
C ARG A 67 -12.62 3.08 -3.28
N PRO A 68 -12.66 3.88 -4.37
CA PRO A 68 -11.96 3.51 -5.60
C PRO A 68 -10.45 3.34 -5.39
N LEU A 69 -9.91 2.23 -5.88
CA LEU A 69 -8.49 1.92 -5.91
C LEU A 69 -7.83 2.64 -7.09
N SER A 70 -6.76 3.38 -6.83
CA SER A 70 -5.93 3.98 -7.89
C SER A 70 -5.10 2.91 -8.61
N LEU A 71 -5.09 3.00 -9.94
CA LEU A 71 -4.14 2.33 -10.84
C LEU A 71 -3.16 3.34 -11.46
N GLY A 72 -2.88 4.45 -10.77
CA GLY A 72 -2.12 5.59 -11.30
C GLY A 72 -3.00 6.77 -11.71
N CYS A 73 -4.06 7.07 -10.94
CA CYS A 73 -4.93 8.20 -11.23
C CYS A 73 -4.36 9.54 -10.74
N THR A 74 -4.94 10.63 -11.21
CA THR A 74 -4.79 11.96 -10.61
C THR A 74 -6.14 12.37 -10.02
N VAL A 75 -6.12 12.83 -8.78
CA VAL A 75 -7.29 13.37 -8.07
C VAL A 75 -7.19 14.89 -7.93
N ARG A 76 -8.34 15.53 -7.72
CA ARG A 76 -8.48 16.96 -7.45
C ARG A 76 -9.32 17.16 -6.19
N ASP A 77 -8.84 17.99 -5.27
CA ASP A 77 -9.59 18.36 -4.06
C ASP A 77 -10.59 19.50 -4.33
N ALA A 78 -11.47 19.78 -3.36
CA ALA A 78 -12.46 20.86 -3.44
C ALA A 78 -11.87 22.27 -3.63
N ARG A 79 -10.57 22.46 -3.35
CA ARG A 79 -9.85 23.73 -3.58
C ARG A 79 -9.18 23.78 -4.96
N GLY A 80 -9.36 22.73 -5.76
CA GLY A 80 -8.78 22.60 -7.10
C GLY A 80 -7.34 22.09 -7.11
N ALA A 81 -6.76 21.74 -5.96
CA ALA A 81 -5.41 21.20 -5.90
C ALA A 81 -5.39 19.76 -6.43
N THR A 82 -4.40 19.43 -7.25
CA THR A 82 -4.30 18.10 -7.88
C THR A 82 -3.16 17.27 -7.28
N ARG A 83 -3.34 15.94 -7.27
CA ARG A 83 -2.35 14.99 -6.77
C ARG A 83 -2.38 13.69 -7.59
N LYS A 84 -1.22 13.20 -8.01
CA LYS A 84 -1.10 11.84 -8.56
C LYS A 84 -1.15 10.83 -7.42
N LEU A 85 -1.92 9.76 -7.58
CA LEU A 85 -2.00 8.66 -6.64
C LEU A 85 -1.31 7.43 -7.24
N PRO A 86 -0.42 6.75 -6.49
CA PRO A 86 0.21 5.54 -7.00
C PRO A 86 -0.79 4.38 -7.08
N LEU A 87 -0.37 3.28 -7.70
CA LEU A 87 -1.07 2.00 -7.63
C LEU A 87 -1.33 1.62 -6.16
N GLY A 88 -2.54 1.18 -5.84
CA GLY A 88 -2.88 0.69 -4.50
C GLY A 88 -3.34 1.77 -3.50
N ALA A 89 -3.22 3.05 -3.84
CA ALA A 89 -3.81 4.15 -3.07
C ALA A 89 -5.35 4.17 -3.24
N LEU A 90 -6.06 4.81 -2.30
CA LEU A 90 -7.52 4.92 -2.31
C LEU A 90 -7.95 6.38 -2.47
N ILE A 91 -8.90 6.64 -3.37
CA ILE A 91 -9.49 7.98 -3.51
C ILE A 91 -10.33 8.28 -2.26
N THR A 92 -10.06 9.40 -1.59
CA THR A 92 -10.69 9.75 -0.30
C THR A 92 -11.85 10.72 -0.49
N ALA A 93 -12.66 10.90 0.57
CA ALA A 93 -13.82 11.79 0.52
C ALA A 93 -13.40 13.24 0.23
N GLY A 94 -14.13 13.90 -0.68
CA GLY A 94 -13.82 15.27 -1.12
C GLY A 94 -12.78 15.35 -2.24
N GLU A 95 -12.33 14.22 -2.77
CA GLU A 95 -11.47 14.13 -3.95
C GLU A 95 -12.24 13.58 -5.15
N GLU A 96 -11.99 14.15 -6.33
CA GLU A 96 -12.54 13.67 -7.59
C GLU A 96 -11.41 13.24 -8.52
N ARG A 97 -11.59 12.09 -9.20
CA ARG A 97 -10.64 11.64 -10.23
C ARG A 97 -10.68 12.60 -11.43
N SER A 98 -9.58 13.29 -11.70
CA SER A 98 -9.44 14.17 -12.86
C SER A 98 -8.82 13.49 -14.09
N SER A 99 -7.98 12.48 -13.91
CA SER A 99 -7.34 11.72 -15.01
C SER A 99 -6.75 10.38 -14.53
N GLY A 100 -6.23 9.57 -15.44
CA GLY A 100 -5.66 8.25 -15.15
C GLY A 100 -6.73 7.23 -14.73
N LEU A 101 -6.31 6.06 -14.27
CA LEU A 101 -7.20 4.92 -14.02
C LEU A 101 -7.43 4.68 -12.53
N ALA A 102 -8.68 4.41 -12.17
CA ALA A 102 -9.06 3.92 -10.85
C ALA A 102 -10.17 2.88 -11.03
N MET A 103 -10.31 1.97 -10.08
CA MET A 103 -11.32 0.89 -10.08
C MET A 103 -12.21 1.02 -8.87
N SER A 104 -13.52 0.91 -9.08
CA SER A 104 -14.50 0.66 -8.03
C SER A 104 -14.27 -0.69 -7.34
N LEU A 105 -14.93 -0.92 -6.21
CA LEU A 105 -14.90 -2.19 -5.50
C LEU A 105 -15.37 -3.37 -6.38
N GLU A 106 -16.42 -3.15 -7.18
CA GLU A 106 -16.98 -4.18 -8.07
C GLU A 106 -15.99 -4.55 -9.18
N GLU A 107 -15.43 -3.55 -9.87
CA GLU A 107 -14.42 -3.76 -10.90
C GLU A 107 -13.19 -4.47 -10.33
N ARG A 108 -12.70 -4.03 -9.16
CA ARG A 108 -11.55 -4.66 -8.48
C ARG A 108 -11.78 -6.16 -8.25
N ARG A 109 -12.95 -6.54 -7.71
CA ARG A 109 -13.27 -7.94 -7.41
C ARG A 109 -13.33 -8.82 -8.66
N HIS A 110 -13.66 -8.22 -9.81
CA HIS A 110 -13.69 -8.93 -11.08
C HIS A 110 -12.30 -8.99 -11.74
N SER A 111 -11.51 -7.93 -11.65
CA SER A 111 -10.23 -7.79 -12.36
C SER A 111 -9.04 -8.48 -11.69
N PHE A 112 -9.11 -8.79 -10.39
CA PHE A 112 -7.98 -9.38 -9.66
C PHE A 112 -8.32 -10.71 -8.97
N PRO A 113 -8.52 -11.80 -9.73
CA PRO A 113 -8.76 -13.12 -9.16
C PRO A 113 -7.52 -13.68 -8.43
N ARG A 114 -7.72 -14.47 -7.37
CA ARG A 114 -6.67 -14.94 -6.44
C ARG A 114 -5.88 -16.17 -6.92
N ASN A 115 -5.54 -16.25 -8.20
CA ASN A 115 -4.74 -17.35 -8.75
C ASN A 115 -3.33 -16.89 -9.14
N ALA A 116 -2.39 -17.85 -9.21
CA ALA A 116 -0.97 -17.58 -9.46
C ALA A 116 -0.73 -16.82 -10.78
N ASP A 117 -1.40 -17.21 -11.86
CA ASP A 117 -1.25 -16.56 -13.17
C ASP A 117 -1.66 -15.09 -13.12
N SER A 118 -2.76 -14.80 -12.41
CA SER A 118 -3.29 -13.44 -12.33
C SER A 118 -2.41 -12.54 -11.45
N ILE A 119 -1.89 -13.06 -10.34
CA ILE A 119 -0.93 -12.33 -9.49
C ILE A 119 0.35 -12.03 -10.27
N THR A 120 0.87 -13.03 -10.99
CA THR A 120 2.05 -12.88 -11.86
C THR A 120 1.80 -11.86 -12.96
N THR A 121 0.63 -11.91 -13.60
CA THR A 121 0.23 -10.94 -14.63
C THR A 121 0.19 -9.52 -14.08
N SER A 122 -0.36 -9.31 -12.88
CA SER A 122 -0.35 -8.00 -12.22
C SER A 122 1.07 -7.52 -11.90
N ALA A 123 1.95 -8.41 -11.41
CA ALA A 123 3.34 -8.07 -11.16
C ALA A 123 4.03 -7.57 -12.44
N MET A 124 3.90 -8.30 -13.55
CA MET A 124 4.48 -7.90 -14.83
C MET A 124 3.86 -6.61 -15.36
N THR A 125 2.52 -6.53 -15.39
CA THR A 125 1.79 -5.39 -15.96
C THR A 125 2.12 -4.07 -15.27
N TYR A 126 2.25 -4.09 -13.95
CA TYR A 126 2.37 -2.86 -13.17
C TYR A 126 3.77 -2.55 -12.68
N PHE A 127 4.64 -3.55 -12.52
CA PHE A 127 5.96 -3.34 -11.91
C PHE A 127 7.13 -3.58 -12.87
N GLU A 128 6.92 -4.15 -14.07
CA GLU A 128 8.00 -4.27 -15.05
C GLU A 128 8.59 -2.89 -15.37
N GLY A 129 9.93 -2.80 -15.31
CA GLY A 129 10.67 -1.55 -15.50
C GLY A 129 10.68 -0.61 -14.28
N THR A 130 10.04 -0.96 -13.16
CA THR A 130 10.12 -0.18 -11.92
C THR A 130 11.54 -0.22 -11.37
N SER A 131 12.07 0.95 -11.02
CA SER A 131 13.39 1.05 -10.38
C SER A 131 13.34 0.55 -8.95
N TYR A 132 14.41 -0.11 -8.52
CA TYR A 132 14.53 -0.58 -7.13
C TYR A 132 14.61 0.63 -6.18
N GLU A 133 13.74 0.66 -5.17
CA GLU A 133 13.76 1.65 -4.09
C GLU A 133 13.59 0.95 -2.75
N TRP A 134 14.58 1.08 -1.87
CA TRP A 134 14.52 0.51 -0.52
C TRP A 134 13.33 1.06 0.27
N GLY A 135 12.49 0.18 0.79
CA GLY A 135 11.27 0.54 1.50
C GLY A 135 10.07 0.83 0.57
N GLY A 136 10.25 0.79 -0.74
CA GLY A 136 9.21 1.12 -1.73
C GLY A 136 8.14 0.04 -1.90
N LEU A 137 6.90 0.46 -2.19
CA LEU A 137 5.72 -0.40 -2.38
C LEU A 137 4.96 -0.13 -3.69
N THR A 138 5.50 0.68 -4.61
CA THR A 138 4.71 1.15 -5.76
C THR A 138 5.52 1.13 -7.05
N PRO A 139 4.88 1.22 -8.22
CA PRO A 139 5.59 1.38 -9.49
C PRO A 139 6.43 2.67 -9.61
N TRP A 140 6.38 3.58 -8.64
CA TRP A 140 7.31 4.73 -8.58
C TRP A 140 8.67 4.37 -8.00
N GLY A 141 8.75 3.24 -7.31
CA GLY A 141 9.91 2.73 -6.61
C GLY A 141 9.48 1.59 -5.70
N CYS A 142 10.12 0.42 -5.85
CA CYS A 142 9.72 -0.79 -5.16
C CYS A 142 10.94 -1.62 -4.75
N ASP A 143 10.92 -2.22 -3.56
CA ASP A 143 11.92 -3.22 -3.20
C ASP A 143 11.43 -4.67 -3.43
N CYS A 144 12.26 -5.64 -3.05
CA CYS A 144 11.98 -7.05 -3.29
C CYS A 144 10.68 -7.53 -2.62
N SER A 145 10.54 -7.31 -1.32
CA SER A 145 9.35 -7.75 -0.58
C SER A 145 8.16 -6.83 -0.81
N GLY A 146 8.39 -5.56 -1.16
CA GLY A 146 7.37 -4.61 -1.56
C GLY A 146 6.70 -4.97 -2.88
N LEU A 147 7.46 -5.52 -3.84
CA LEU A 147 6.92 -6.04 -5.09
C LEU A 147 5.96 -7.19 -4.81
N VAL A 148 6.42 -8.19 -4.06
CA VAL A 148 5.61 -9.36 -3.69
C VAL A 148 4.39 -8.92 -2.91
N GLN A 149 4.56 -8.10 -1.86
CA GLN A 149 3.45 -7.62 -1.03
C GLN A 149 2.41 -6.89 -1.87
N SER A 150 2.83 -5.98 -2.75
CA SER A 150 1.91 -5.15 -3.53
C SER A 150 1.18 -5.95 -4.61
N SER A 151 1.87 -6.88 -5.29
CA SER A 151 1.24 -7.78 -6.26
C SER A 151 0.20 -8.68 -5.59
N PHE A 152 0.47 -9.25 -4.41
CA PHE A 152 -0.52 -10.06 -3.70
C PHE A 152 -1.67 -9.23 -3.12
N ARG A 153 -1.37 -8.01 -2.62
CA ARG A 153 -2.36 -7.08 -2.07
C ARG A 153 -3.41 -6.68 -3.09
N LEU A 154 -3.03 -6.50 -4.37
CA LEU A 154 -3.97 -6.23 -5.46
C LEU A 154 -5.01 -7.33 -5.63
N HIS A 155 -4.74 -8.55 -5.19
CA HIS A 155 -5.66 -9.69 -5.26
C HIS A 155 -6.30 -9.98 -3.90
N GLY A 156 -6.12 -9.09 -2.93
CA GLY A 156 -6.68 -9.23 -1.59
C GLY A 156 -6.03 -10.32 -0.74
N VAL A 157 -4.75 -10.62 -1.00
CA VAL A 157 -3.93 -11.48 -0.15
C VAL A 157 -2.95 -10.60 0.64
N GLY A 158 -3.05 -10.65 1.97
CA GLY A 158 -2.17 -9.91 2.88
C GLY A 158 -0.86 -10.66 3.09
N LEU A 159 0.24 -9.94 3.04
CA LEU A 159 1.58 -10.47 3.31
C LEU A 159 2.33 -9.52 4.24
N PRO A 160 3.20 -10.03 5.14
CA PRO A 160 4.11 -9.21 5.92
C PRO A 160 5.01 -8.34 5.03
N ARG A 161 5.52 -7.24 5.59
CA ARG A 161 6.33 -6.27 4.84
C ARG A 161 7.71 -6.80 4.43
N ASP A 162 8.38 -7.53 5.32
CA ASP A 162 9.78 -7.93 5.13
C ASP A 162 9.90 -9.31 4.50
N ALA A 163 10.91 -9.49 3.64
CA ALA A 163 11.17 -10.75 2.95
C ALA A 163 11.33 -11.95 3.92
N TRP A 164 12.02 -11.74 5.04
CA TRP A 164 12.22 -12.81 6.04
C TRP A 164 10.92 -13.19 6.75
N MET A 165 10.01 -12.24 6.96
CA MET A 165 8.68 -12.53 7.50
C MET A 165 7.82 -13.25 6.45
N GLN A 166 7.88 -12.81 5.18
CA GLN A 166 7.19 -13.46 4.06
C GLN A 166 7.63 -14.92 3.88
N ALA A 167 8.93 -15.21 4.03
CA ALA A 167 9.47 -16.56 3.98
C ALA A 167 8.93 -17.49 5.09
N GLY A 168 8.42 -16.93 6.17
CA GLY A 168 7.74 -17.67 7.25
C GLY A 168 6.23 -17.84 7.04
N THR A 169 5.69 -17.45 5.88
CA THR A 169 4.27 -17.58 5.53
C THR A 169 4.03 -18.67 4.48
N GLY A 170 2.79 -19.15 4.39
CA GLY A 170 2.40 -20.18 3.43
C GLY A 170 2.85 -21.59 3.83
N GLU A 171 2.76 -22.51 2.88
CA GLU A 171 3.23 -23.89 3.06
C GLU A 171 4.62 -24.04 2.43
N PRO A 172 5.59 -24.66 3.14
CA PRO A 172 6.91 -24.94 2.58
C PRO A 172 6.83 -25.85 1.35
N VAL A 173 7.64 -25.53 0.34
CA VAL A 173 7.81 -26.33 -0.87
C VAL A 173 9.26 -26.82 -0.88
N GLU A 174 9.48 -28.13 -0.79
CA GLU A 174 10.83 -28.71 -0.67
C GLU A 174 11.55 -28.77 -2.02
N GLY A 175 10.81 -28.88 -3.12
CA GLY A 175 11.34 -28.79 -4.48
C GLY A 175 10.30 -28.42 -5.53
N MET A 176 10.77 -28.14 -6.75
CA MET A 176 9.89 -27.82 -7.88
C MET A 176 8.90 -28.94 -8.24
N THR A 177 9.09 -30.15 -7.74
CA THR A 177 8.17 -31.29 -7.91
C THR A 177 6.92 -31.20 -7.04
N ASP A 178 6.92 -30.31 -6.05
CA ASP A 178 5.83 -30.15 -5.08
C ASP A 178 4.92 -28.95 -5.43
N LEU A 179 5.10 -28.37 -6.62
CA LEU A 179 4.28 -27.30 -7.23
C LEU A 179 3.33 -27.88 -8.28
#